data_AF-A0A7Y4SK93-F1
#
_entry.id   AF-A0A7Y4SK93-F1
#
_cell.length_a   1.000
_cell.length_b   1.000
_cell.length_c   1.000
_cell.angle_alpha   90.00
_cell.angle_beta   90.00
_cell.angle_gamma   90.00
#
_symmetry.space_group_name_H-M   'P 1'
#
loop_
_entity.id
_entity.type
_entity.pdbx_description
1 polymer ?
#
loop_
_entity_poly.entity_id
_entity_poly.type
_entity_poly.pdbx_seq_one_letter_code
_entity_poly.pdbx_strand_id
1 'polypeptide(L)'
;MRPHERLPYSPITERPSLTLPGGAQVAVWTVVNLEVWDIARPMPRTVLTPPMGLPQLPDVPNWAWHEYGMRVGVWRFFELFRALGITPTAAINGRVCDVYPQIVAAAKADGWEFIAHGHEQRPMQTVEDQPAFIKEALDTIEAAVGTRPIGWLAPGMTQTFETPDHLAAAGLKYTADYVHDDEPSWIKTTRGNMVTLPYTFDMNDITVLGLAQHEGKHFYERGVDQFTQLHKEGASRAKIMAIPLHPYLSGQPHRFVHLEKLYRHLAAQPGVVFMTGAEIYEWFVGEGRAA
;
A
#
# COMPACT_ATOMS: atom_id res chain seq x y z
N MET A 1 18.02 16.00 3.10
CA MET A 1 18.60 15.03 4.06
C MET A 1 18.64 13.65 3.41
N ARG A 2 19.74 12.93 3.58
CA ARG A 2 19.92 11.53 3.15
C ARG A 2 19.12 10.58 4.07
N PRO A 3 18.79 9.35 3.62
CA PRO A 3 17.97 8.43 4.40
C PRO A 3 18.46 8.16 5.84
N HIS A 4 19.76 7.94 6.05
CA HIS A 4 20.33 7.69 7.38
C HIS A 4 20.29 8.91 8.33
N GLU A 5 20.17 10.13 7.78
CA GLU A 5 19.99 11.34 8.58
C GLU A 5 18.53 11.50 9.03
N ARG A 6 17.58 10.99 8.22
CA ARG A 6 16.15 10.98 8.52
C ARG A 6 15.78 9.88 9.50
N LEU A 7 16.37 8.71 9.34
CA LEU A 7 16.11 7.51 10.12
C LEU A 7 17.44 6.99 10.69
N PRO A 8 17.88 7.49 11.86
CA PRO A 8 19.03 6.93 12.56
C PRO A 8 18.82 5.43 12.81
N TYR A 9 19.91 4.65 12.79
CA TYR A 9 19.84 3.23 13.08
C TYR A 9 19.25 2.98 14.47
N SER A 10 18.29 2.07 14.53
CA SER A 10 17.67 1.61 15.76
C SER A 10 17.30 0.14 15.56
N PRO A 11 17.90 -0.83 16.27
CA PRO A 11 17.50 -2.22 16.17
C PRO A 11 16.20 -2.44 16.93
N ILE A 12 15.33 -3.28 16.37
CA ILE A 12 14.02 -3.58 16.97
C ILE A 12 14.17 -4.04 18.43
N THR A 13 15.18 -4.84 18.76
CA THR A 13 15.47 -5.40 20.09
C THR A 13 15.80 -4.40 21.18
N GLU A 14 16.20 -3.17 20.84
CA GLU A 14 16.55 -2.12 21.82
C GLU A 14 15.41 -1.12 22.04
N ARG A 15 14.33 -1.22 21.25
CA ARG A 15 13.16 -0.34 21.39
C ARG A 15 12.23 -0.87 22.48
N PRO A 16 11.53 0.02 23.22
CA PRO A 16 10.45 -0.41 24.11
C PRO A 16 9.40 -1.22 23.33
N SER A 17 8.97 -2.37 23.86
CA SER A 17 7.92 -3.16 23.21
C SER A 17 6.62 -2.36 23.11
N LEU A 18 5.95 -2.47 21.95
CA LEU A 18 4.62 -1.94 21.72
C LEU A 18 3.59 -3.07 21.87
N THR A 19 2.37 -2.74 22.30
CA THR A 19 1.26 -3.69 22.38
C THR A 19 0.12 -3.22 21.48
N LEU A 20 -0.37 -4.10 20.61
CA LEU A 20 -1.49 -3.78 19.73
C LEU A 20 -2.81 -3.72 20.53
N PRO A 21 -3.84 -3.04 20.00
CA PRO A 21 -5.15 -2.99 20.61
C PRO A 21 -5.68 -4.38 20.98
N GLY A 22 -6.26 -4.51 22.18
CA GLY A 22 -6.81 -5.77 22.67
C GLY A 22 -5.77 -6.88 22.93
N GLY A 23 -4.48 -6.55 22.95
CA GLY A 23 -3.41 -7.55 23.12
C GLY A 23 -3.18 -8.41 21.88
N ALA A 24 -3.55 -7.91 20.69
CA ALA A 24 -3.27 -8.60 19.44
C ALA A 24 -1.76 -8.78 19.24
N GLN A 25 -1.38 -9.85 18.54
CA GLN A 25 -0.01 -10.21 18.23
C GLN A 25 0.42 -9.64 16.88
N VAL A 26 -0.49 -9.60 15.90
CA VAL A 26 -0.23 -9.11 14.55
C VAL A 26 -1.37 -8.20 14.10
N ALA A 27 -1.03 -7.02 13.59
CA ALA A 27 -1.93 -6.19 12.81
C ALA A 27 -1.68 -6.43 11.33
N VAL A 28 -2.69 -6.91 10.61
CA VAL A 28 -2.64 -7.10 9.16
C VAL A 28 -3.09 -5.81 8.51
N TRP A 29 -2.23 -5.25 7.66
CA TRP A 29 -2.48 -4.03 6.90
C TRP A 29 -2.64 -4.34 5.42
N THR A 30 -3.88 -4.37 4.94
CA THR A 30 -4.19 -4.61 3.53
C THR A 30 -4.15 -3.32 2.73
N VAL A 31 -3.28 -3.26 1.72
CA VAL A 31 -3.15 -2.09 0.83
C VAL A 31 -3.56 -2.47 -0.58
N VAL A 32 -4.68 -1.93 -1.06
CA VAL A 32 -5.16 -2.11 -2.43
C VAL A 32 -4.72 -0.93 -3.28
N ASN A 33 -3.86 -1.20 -4.27
CA ASN A 33 -3.36 -0.19 -5.20
C ASN A 33 -4.37 -0.04 -6.34
N LEU A 34 -5.04 1.11 -6.38
CA LEU A 34 -6.00 1.49 -7.41
C LEU A 34 -5.34 2.50 -8.34
N GLU A 35 -5.15 2.09 -9.59
CA GLU A 35 -4.27 2.82 -10.50
C GLU A 35 -4.92 3.07 -11.86
N VAL A 36 -4.65 4.25 -12.42
CA VAL A 36 -4.94 4.56 -13.83
C VAL A 36 -3.63 4.62 -14.59
N TRP A 37 -3.57 3.91 -15.70
CA TRP A 37 -2.42 3.89 -16.59
C TRP A 37 -2.76 4.59 -17.91
N ASP A 38 -1.91 5.53 -18.31
CA ASP A 38 -2.03 6.24 -19.58
C ASP A 38 -1.44 5.40 -20.71
N ILE A 39 -2.30 4.94 -21.63
CA ILE A 39 -1.91 4.11 -22.77
C ILE A 39 -0.97 4.82 -23.75
N ALA A 40 -0.89 6.16 -23.70
CA ALA A 40 0.04 6.94 -24.49
C ALA A 40 1.49 6.87 -23.96
N ARG A 41 1.70 6.26 -22.79
CA ARG A 41 3.02 6.06 -22.17
C ARG A 41 3.37 4.57 -22.12
N PRO A 42 4.67 4.21 -22.02
CA PRO A 42 5.07 2.82 -21.83
C PRO A 42 4.40 2.22 -20.58
N MET A 43 3.76 1.07 -20.75
CA MET A 43 3.16 0.34 -19.64
C MET A 43 4.25 -0.28 -18.77
N PRO A 44 4.18 -0.17 -17.43
CA PRO A 44 5.12 -0.85 -16.55
C PRO A 44 4.79 -2.35 -16.47
N ARG A 45 5.73 -3.13 -15.93
CA ARG A 45 5.47 -4.49 -15.39
C ARG A 45 4.64 -5.37 -16.35
N THR A 46 5.05 -5.39 -17.61
CA THR A 46 4.33 -6.01 -18.71
C THR A 46 4.12 -7.51 -18.50
N VAL A 47 2.90 -8.00 -18.67
CA VAL A 47 2.60 -9.43 -18.73
C VAL A 47 3.00 -10.04 -20.07
N LEU A 48 2.96 -9.23 -21.12
CA LEU A 48 3.40 -9.59 -22.46
C LEU A 48 4.55 -8.68 -22.87
N THR A 49 5.75 -9.23 -22.94
CA THR A 49 6.93 -8.50 -23.41
C THR A 49 6.72 -8.07 -24.86
N PRO A 50 7.02 -6.80 -25.22
CA PRO A 50 6.85 -6.35 -26.59
C PRO A 50 7.77 -7.12 -27.55
N PRO A 51 7.34 -7.37 -28.80
CA PRO A 51 8.20 -7.91 -29.84
C PRO A 51 9.49 -7.08 -29.94
N MET A 52 10.64 -7.74 -30.02
CA MET A 52 11.97 -7.10 -30.09
C MET A 52 12.41 -6.30 -28.84
N GLY A 53 11.66 -6.35 -27.73
CA GLY A 53 12.05 -5.73 -26.46
C GLY A 53 11.91 -4.21 -26.40
N LEU A 54 11.32 -3.58 -27.42
CA LEU A 54 11.07 -2.14 -27.46
C LEU A 54 9.58 -1.86 -27.21
N PRO A 55 9.24 -0.99 -26.23
CA PRO A 55 7.84 -0.60 -25.98
C PRO A 55 7.18 -0.11 -27.27
N GLN A 56 6.03 -0.70 -27.61
CA GLN A 56 5.19 -0.27 -28.73
C GLN A 56 4.04 0.56 -28.18
N LEU A 57 3.79 1.73 -28.76
CA LEU A 57 2.72 2.63 -28.31
C LEU A 57 1.63 2.73 -29.39
N PRO A 58 0.34 2.59 -29.05
CA PRO A 58 -0.18 2.22 -27.73
C PRO A 58 0.07 0.74 -27.38
N ASP A 59 0.42 0.45 -26.12
CA ASP A 59 0.60 -0.93 -25.62
C ASP A 59 -0.75 -1.51 -25.15
N VAL A 60 -1.59 -1.85 -26.14
CA VAL A 60 -2.95 -2.36 -25.90
C VAL A 60 -2.96 -3.64 -25.04
N PRO A 61 -2.12 -4.66 -25.28
CA PRO A 61 -2.16 -5.89 -24.49
C PRO A 61 -1.91 -5.67 -23.00
N ASN A 62 -0.88 -4.90 -22.64
CA ASN A 62 -0.57 -4.65 -21.23
C ASN A 62 -1.55 -3.66 -20.60
N TRP A 63 -1.98 -2.62 -21.33
CA TRP A 63 -3.02 -1.71 -20.85
C TRP A 63 -4.34 -2.45 -20.57
N ALA A 64 -4.80 -3.30 -21.49
CA ALA A 64 -6.03 -4.08 -21.31
C ALA A 64 -5.93 -5.05 -20.12
N TRP A 65 -4.74 -5.58 -19.84
CA TRP A 65 -4.49 -6.40 -18.65
C TRP A 65 -4.61 -5.60 -17.35
N HIS A 66 -4.07 -4.37 -17.29
CA HIS A 66 -4.30 -3.47 -16.16
C HIS A 66 -5.78 -3.10 -16.02
N GLU A 67 -6.46 -2.80 -17.12
CA GLU A 67 -7.90 -2.50 -17.16
C GLU A 67 -8.76 -3.65 -16.66
N TYR A 68 -8.38 -4.91 -16.91
CA TYR A 68 -9.09 -6.06 -16.32
C TYR A 68 -9.17 -5.95 -14.79
N GLY A 69 -8.10 -5.47 -14.17
CA GLY A 69 -8.07 -5.22 -12.73
C GLY A 69 -9.17 -4.25 -12.29
N MET A 70 -9.25 -3.10 -12.95
CA MET A 70 -10.22 -2.05 -12.58
C MET A 70 -11.65 -2.38 -13.01
N ARG A 71 -11.83 -3.18 -14.07
CA ARG A 71 -13.15 -3.58 -14.58
C ARG A 71 -13.76 -4.77 -13.84
N VAL A 72 -12.92 -5.72 -13.43
CA VAL A 72 -13.36 -7.05 -12.95
C VAL A 72 -12.66 -7.42 -11.65
N GLY A 73 -11.32 -7.38 -11.62
CA GLY A 73 -10.54 -7.88 -10.48
C GLY A 73 -10.87 -7.20 -9.15
N VAL A 74 -11.05 -5.87 -9.17
CA VAL A 74 -11.31 -5.05 -7.98
C VAL A 74 -12.60 -5.44 -7.26
N TRP A 75 -13.64 -5.85 -8.01
CA TRP A 75 -14.93 -6.21 -7.43
C TRP A 75 -14.87 -7.49 -6.60
N ARG A 76 -13.95 -8.40 -6.92
CA ARG A 76 -13.67 -9.58 -6.09
C ARG A 76 -13.05 -9.19 -4.75
N PHE A 77 -12.24 -8.14 -4.71
CA PHE A 77 -11.67 -7.62 -3.46
C PHE A 77 -12.78 -7.04 -2.58
N PHE A 78 -13.68 -6.23 -3.14
CA PHE A 78 -14.85 -5.74 -2.42
C PHE A 78 -15.68 -6.86 -1.80
N GLU A 79 -16.02 -7.89 -2.59
CA GLU A 79 -16.77 -9.06 -2.10
C GLU A 79 -16.04 -9.77 -0.95
N LEU A 80 -14.73 -10.02 -1.09
CA LEU A 80 -13.92 -10.67 -0.08
C LEU A 80 -13.88 -9.88 1.23
N PHE A 81 -13.56 -8.58 1.16
CA PHE A 81 -13.39 -7.77 2.34
C PHE A 81 -14.72 -7.52 3.06
N ARG A 82 -15.81 -7.32 2.33
CA ARG A 82 -17.17 -7.30 2.90
C ARG A 82 -17.51 -8.60 3.62
N ALA A 83 -17.23 -9.75 2.99
CA ALA A 83 -17.53 -11.06 3.57
C ALA A 83 -16.74 -11.35 4.86
N LEU A 84 -15.58 -10.70 5.04
CA LEU A 84 -14.72 -10.86 6.21
C LEU A 84 -14.82 -9.70 7.20
N GLY A 85 -15.58 -8.64 6.89
CA GLY A 85 -15.63 -7.42 7.70
C GLY A 85 -14.28 -6.71 7.81
N ILE A 86 -13.46 -6.78 6.76
CA ILE A 86 -12.13 -6.14 6.70
C ILE A 86 -12.26 -4.79 5.99
N THR A 87 -11.65 -3.76 6.57
CA THR A 87 -11.51 -2.44 5.94
C THR A 87 -10.08 -2.28 5.44
N PRO A 88 -9.83 -2.29 4.11
CA PRO A 88 -8.50 -2.08 3.58
C PRO A 88 -8.16 -0.58 3.40
N THR A 89 -6.89 -0.31 3.14
CA THR A 89 -6.38 0.98 2.65
C THR A 89 -6.34 0.98 1.13
N ALA A 90 -7.01 1.94 0.48
CA ALA A 90 -6.87 2.23 -0.94
C ALA A 90 -5.71 3.20 -1.18
N ALA A 91 -4.61 2.71 -1.77
CA ALA A 91 -3.60 3.57 -2.36
C ALA A 91 -4.07 3.98 -3.76
N ILE A 92 -4.47 5.25 -3.92
CA ILE A 92 -5.21 5.70 -5.10
C ILE A 92 -4.49 6.83 -5.83
N ASN A 93 -4.37 6.73 -7.16
CA ASN A 93 -3.97 7.89 -7.95
C ASN A 93 -5.12 8.90 -8.04
N GLY A 94 -4.85 10.20 -8.02
CA GLY A 94 -5.87 11.24 -8.18
C GLY A 94 -6.79 11.01 -9.40
N ARG A 95 -6.23 10.61 -10.55
CA ARG A 95 -7.01 10.30 -11.76
C ARG A 95 -8.03 9.17 -11.64
N VAL A 96 -7.88 8.26 -10.68
CA VAL A 96 -8.88 7.19 -10.44
C VAL A 96 -10.23 7.80 -10.06
N CYS A 97 -10.22 8.94 -9.36
CA CYS A 97 -11.43 9.66 -8.96
C CYS A 97 -12.30 10.07 -10.17
N ASP A 98 -11.66 10.44 -11.28
CA ASP A 98 -12.36 10.86 -12.49
C ASP A 98 -12.69 9.68 -13.40
N VAL A 99 -11.76 8.73 -13.53
CA VAL A 99 -11.85 7.64 -14.51
C VAL A 99 -12.72 6.48 -14.03
N TYR A 100 -12.67 6.16 -12.74
CA TYR A 100 -13.42 5.04 -12.15
C TYR A 100 -14.25 5.47 -10.92
N PRO A 101 -15.17 6.45 -11.05
CA PRO A 101 -15.92 6.99 -9.92
C PRO A 101 -16.76 5.93 -9.19
N GLN A 102 -17.19 4.86 -9.88
CA GLN A 102 -17.92 3.75 -9.27
C GLN A 102 -17.09 2.98 -8.24
N ILE A 103 -15.78 2.80 -8.49
CA ILE A 103 -14.87 2.15 -7.55
C ILE A 103 -14.67 3.04 -6.32
N VAL A 104 -14.48 4.34 -6.54
CA VAL A 104 -14.33 5.33 -5.45
C VAL A 104 -15.59 5.39 -4.59
N ALA A 105 -16.77 5.42 -5.22
CA ALA A 105 -18.05 5.40 -4.51
C ALA A 105 -18.23 4.11 -3.68
N ALA A 106 -17.85 2.95 -4.22
CA ALA A 106 -17.92 1.68 -3.49
C ALA A 106 -16.96 1.63 -2.30
N ALA A 107 -15.70 2.06 -2.49
CA ALA A 107 -14.70 2.14 -1.42
C ALA A 107 -15.14 3.09 -0.31
N LYS A 108 -15.73 4.25 -0.66
CA LYS A 108 -16.28 5.19 0.30
C LYS A 108 -17.48 4.63 1.07
N ALA A 109 -18.39 3.95 0.37
CA ALA A 109 -19.57 3.32 1.00
C ALA A 109 -19.16 2.22 1.99
N ASP A 110 -18.08 1.51 1.70
CA ASP A 110 -17.53 0.45 2.55
C ASP A 110 -16.56 0.99 3.64
N GLY A 111 -16.34 2.31 3.69
CA GLY A 111 -15.47 2.93 4.69
C GLY A 111 -13.98 2.64 4.51
N TRP A 112 -13.52 2.30 3.32
CA TRP A 112 -12.10 2.09 3.05
C TRP A 112 -11.33 3.37 3.36
N GLU A 113 -10.11 3.22 3.87
CA GLU A 113 -9.19 4.35 3.96
C GLU A 113 -8.70 4.75 2.57
N PHE A 114 -8.48 6.04 2.32
CA PHE A 114 -7.83 6.54 1.12
C PHE A 114 -6.47 7.18 1.44
N ILE A 115 -5.40 6.65 0.85
CA ILE A 115 -4.07 7.27 0.86
C ILE A 115 -3.69 7.74 -0.53
N ALA A 116 -2.96 8.85 -0.61
CA ALA A 116 -2.55 9.39 -1.90
C ALA A 116 -1.40 8.58 -2.51
N HIS A 117 -1.57 8.21 -3.77
CA HIS A 117 -0.57 7.50 -4.57
C HIS A 117 -0.10 8.34 -5.77
N GLY A 118 0.11 9.65 -5.57
CA GLY A 118 0.33 10.60 -6.67
C GLY A 118 -0.93 10.96 -7.46
N HIS A 119 -0.91 12.03 -8.25
CA HIS A 119 -2.06 12.34 -9.12
C HIS A 119 -2.10 11.38 -10.34
N GLU A 120 -0.93 11.02 -10.85
CA GLU A 120 -0.72 10.00 -11.89
C GLU A 120 0.35 8.99 -11.44
N GLN A 121 0.43 7.85 -12.13
CA GLN A 121 1.54 6.91 -12.00
C GLN A 121 2.83 7.45 -12.62
N ARG A 122 3.54 8.30 -11.87
CA ARG A 122 4.81 8.90 -12.29
C ARG A 122 5.88 8.80 -11.18
N PRO A 123 7.10 8.32 -11.50
CA PRO A 123 8.20 8.31 -10.54
C PRO A 123 8.50 9.71 -9.99
N MET A 124 8.72 9.84 -8.68
CA MET A 124 8.92 11.15 -8.06
C MET A 124 10.19 11.87 -8.57
N GLN A 125 11.19 11.13 -9.05
CA GLN A 125 12.41 11.72 -9.64
C GLN A 125 12.16 12.38 -11.00
N THR A 126 11.06 12.04 -11.69
CA THR A 126 10.68 12.69 -12.95
C THR A 126 9.61 13.77 -12.74
N VAL A 127 9.22 14.03 -11.50
CA VAL A 127 8.32 15.12 -11.13
C VAL A 127 9.13 16.38 -10.90
N GLU A 128 9.01 17.36 -11.81
CA GLU A 128 9.71 18.65 -11.72
C GLU A 128 9.23 19.47 -10.51
N ASP A 129 7.92 19.62 -10.32
CA ASP A 129 7.31 20.30 -9.18
C ASP A 129 6.58 19.29 -8.28
N GLN A 130 7.32 18.69 -7.33
CA GLN A 130 6.75 17.73 -6.38
C GLN A 130 5.70 18.36 -5.45
N PRO A 131 5.91 19.56 -4.86
CA PRO A 131 4.88 20.23 -4.08
C PRO A 131 3.54 20.36 -4.81
N ALA A 132 3.54 20.84 -6.05
CA ALA A 132 2.33 20.98 -6.85
C ALA A 132 1.68 19.63 -7.14
N PHE A 133 2.48 18.62 -7.53
CA PHE A 133 2.00 17.27 -7.81
C PHE A 133 1.35 16.57 -6.60
N ILE A 134 1.96 16.72 -5.41
CA ILE A 134 1.41 16.20 -4.16
C ILE A 134 0.11 16.93 -3.82
N LYS A 135 0.10 18.26 -3.89
CA LYS A 135 -1.08 19.08 -3.61
C LYS A 135 -2.26 18.70 -4.52
N GLU A 136 -2.01 18.56 -5.82
CA GLU A 136 -3.01 18.16 -6.81
C GLU A 136 -3.61 16.79 -6.46
N ALA A 137 -2.78 15.80 -6.14
CA ALA A 137 -3.25 14.48 -5.73
C ALA A 137 -4.19 14.56 -4.51
N LEU A 138 -3.76 15.28 -3.46
CA LEU A 138 -4.52 15.41 -2.23
C LEU A 138 -5.85 16.15 -2.44
N ASP A 139 -5.83 17.24 -3.19
CA ASP A 139 -7.03 18.05 -3.45
C ASP A 139 -8.05 17.30 -4.32
N THR A 140 -7.59 16.57 -5.35
CA THR A 140 -8.47 15.73 -6.19
C THR A 140 -9.12 14.64 -5.36
N ILE A 141 -8.36 13.93 -4.53
CA ILE A 141 -8.89 12.84 -3.70
C ILE A 141 -9.86 13.41 -2.66
N GLU A 142 -9.50 14.49 -1.96
CA GLU A 142 -10.36 15.16 -0.98
C GLU A 142 -11.69 15.60 -1.59
N ALA A 143 -11.67 16.18 -2.79
CA ALA A 143 -12.89 16.59 -3.49
C ALA A 143 -13.80 15.38 -3.82
N ALA A 144 -13.22 14.24 -4.16
CA ALA A 144 -13.98 13.03 -4.53
C ALA A 144 -14.52 12.27 -3.32
N VAL A 145 -13.71 12.12 -2.26
CA VAL A 145 -14.06 11.26 -1.11
C VAL A 145 -14.58 12.03 0.09
N GLY A 146 -14.31 13.34 0.17
CA GLY A 146 -14.76 14.24 1.24
C GLY A 146 -13.84 14.29 2.46
N THR A 147 -12.73 13.54 2.44
CA THR A 147 -11.70 13.55 3.47
C THR A 147 -10.33 13.67 2.83
N ARG A 148 -9.47 14.50 3.41
CA ARG A 148 -8.10 14.66 2.93
C ARG A 148 -7.24 13.45 3.33
N PRO A 149 -6.51 12.81 2.41
CA PRO A 149 -5.59 11.74 2.76
C PRO A 149 -4.52 12.21 3.75
N ILE A 150 -4.25 11.40 4.76
CA ILE A 150 -3.15 11.62 5.72
C ILE A 150 -1.95 10.69 5.45
N GLY A 151 -2.15 9.65 4.64
CA GLY A 151 -1.12 8.70 4.22
C GLY A 151 -0.64 8.93 2.79
N TRP A 152 0.60 8.54 2.53
CA TRP A 152 1.21 8.57 1.20
C TRP A 152 1.97 7.29 0.87
N LEU A 153 1.79 6.81 -0.35
CA LEU A 153 2.63 5.80 -0.98
C LEU A 153 3.09 6.41 -2.31
N ALA A 154 4.38 6.60 -2.57
CA ALA A 154 4.80 7.18 -3.84
C ALA A 154 4.55 6.19 -5.00
N PRO A 155 4.20 6.64 -6.23
CA PRO A 155 4.19 5.79 -7.41
C PRO A 155 5.49 4.98 -7.53
N GLY A 156 5.37 3.66 -7.54
CA GLY A 156 6.51 2.74 -7.53
C GLY A 156 7.43 2.85 -6.31
N MET A 157 6.96 3.41 -5.19
CA MET A 157 7.74 3.72 -3.98
C MET A 157 8.97 4.58 -4.27
N THR A 158 8.88 5.41 -5.30
CA THR A 158 10.02 6.21 -5.77
C THR A 158 10.08 7.53 -5.03
N GLN A 159 11.30 7.96 -4.67
CA GLN A 159 11.51 9.23 -3.97
C GLN A 159 12.80 9.91 -4.42
N THR A 160 12.80 11.24 -4.30
CA THR A 160 14.02 12.05 -4.21
C THR A 160 14.43 12.23 -2.74
N PHE A 161 15.59 12.84 -2.46
CA PHE A 161 15.96 13.13 -1.08
C PHE A 161 15.03 14.14 -0.41
N GLU A 162 14.35 14.97 -1.20
CA GLU A 162 13.49 16.06 -0.78
C GLU A 162 12.03 15.61 -0.61
N THR A 163 11.63 14.50 -1.24
CA THR A 163 10.23 14.03 -1.23
C THR A 163 9.62 13.98 0.18
N PRO A 164 10.25 13.38 1.21
CA PRO A 164 9.68 13.36 2.56
C PRO A 164 9.41 14.75 3.15
N ASP A 165 10.22 15.76 2.81
CA ASP A 165 10.02 17.13 3.28
C ASP A 165 8.82 17.78 2.59
N HIS A 166 8.61 17.49 1.31
CA HIS A 166 7.41 17.92 0.58
C HIS A 166 6.14 17.26 1.11
N LEU A 167 6.20 15.96 1.45
CA LEU A 167 5.07 15.25 2.05
C LEU A 167 4.67 15.87 3.40
N ALA A 168 5.64 16.08 4.29
CA ALA A 168 5.39 16.71 5.58
C ALA A 168 4.88 18.17 5.43
N ALA A 169 5.42 18.93 4.47
CA ALA A 169 4.93 20.28 4.17
C ALA A 169 3.49 20.29 3.66
N ALA A 170 3.02 19.22 3.00
CA ALA A 170 1.65 19.06 2.54
C ALA A 170 0.68 18.58 3.62
N GLY A 171 1.17 18.34 4.85
CA GLY A 171 0.38 17.92 6.01
C GLY A 171 0.16 16.42 6.14
N LEU A 172 0.81 15.61 5.30
CA LEU A 172 0.78 14.14 5.41
C LEU A 172 1.40 13.70 6.74
N LYS A 173 0.79 12.68 7.34
CA LYS A 173 1.11 12.17 8.68
C LYS A 173 1.98 10.94 8.64
N TYR A 174 1.79 10.10 7.63
CA TYR A 174 2.63 8.93 7.42
C TYR A 174 2.93 8.64 5.96
N THR A 175 4.01 7.90 5.74
CA THR A 175 4.40 7.33 4.44
C THR A 175 4.54 5.81 4.54
N ALA A 176 4.38 5.12 3.42
CA ALA A 176 4.58 3.68 3.26
C ALA A 176 5.86 3.34 2.47
N ASP A 177 6.69 4.33 2.14
CA ASP A 177 7.79 4.17 1.19
C ASP A 177 9.08 3.60 1.81
N TYR A 178 9.20 3.58 3.15
CA TYR A 178 10.36 3.02 3.84
C TYR A 178 10.06 1.60 4.34
N VAL A 179 10.47 0.61 3.54
CA VAL A 179 10.33 -0.82 3.81
C VAL A 179 11.57 -1.32 4.56
N HIS A 180 11.63 -1.13 5.88
CA HIS A 180 12.82 -1.49 6.68
C HIS A 180 12.51 -2.09 8.06
N ASP A 181 11.25 -2.29 8.41
CA ASP A 181 10.85 -2.65 9.78
C ASP A 181 9.56 -3.45 9.83
N ASP A 182 9.27 -4.06 10.98
CA ASP A 182 7.98 -4.69 11.30
C ASP A 182 7.11 -3.81 12.23
N GLU A 183 7.66 -2.69 12.72
CA GLU A 183 6.99 -1.71 13.57
C GLU A 183 7.01 -0.32 12.93
N PRO A 184 5.97 0.52 13.13
CA PRO A 184 6.04 1.92 12.73
C PRO A 184 7.23 2.63 13.38
N SER A 185 7.81 3.57 12.65
CA SER A 185 8.93 4.37 13.13
C SER A 185 8.81 5.82 12.67
N TRP A 186 9.56 6.71 13.33
CA TRP A 186 9.61 8.12 12.96
C TRP A 186 10.73 8.37 11.95
N ILE A 187 10.47 9.20 10.96
CA ILE A 187 11.49 9.79 10.08
C ILE A 187 11.53 11.31 10.27
N LYS A 188 12.73 11.88 10.27
CA LYS A 188 12.90 13.33 10.34
C LYS A 188 12.63 13.98 8.99
N THR A 189 11.95 15.12 9.04
CA THR A 189 11.77 16.03 7.90
C THR A 189 12.16 17.45 8.30
N THR A 190 12.30 18.35 7.33
CA THR A 190 12.53 19.77 7.59
C THR A 190 11.30 20.50 8.17
N ARG A 191 10.17 19.79 8.30
CA ARG A 191 8.89 20.29 8.83
C ARG A 191 8.41 19.54 10.08
N GLY A 192 9.31 18.83 10.76
CA GLY A 192 8.99 17.96 11.90
C GLY A 192 9.08 16.48 11.54
N ASN A 193 8.70 15.59 12.45
CA ASN A 193 8.77 14.16 12.18
C ASN A 193 7.49 13.68 11.51
N MET A 194 7.65 12.67 10.66
CA MET A 194 6.58 11.94 9.98
C MET A 194 6.70 10.47 10.35
N VAL A 195 5.58 9.75 10.42
CA VAL A 195 5.61 8.31 10.66
C VAL A 195 5.89 7.58 9.35
N THR A 196 6.63 6.49 9.39
CA THR A 196 6.65 5.51 8.31
C THR A 196 6.06 4.21 8.79
N LEU A 197 5.10 3.68 8.03
CA LEU A 197 4.44 2.42 8.31
C LEU A 197 5.18 1.25 7.64
N PRO A 198 5.26 0.08 8.28
CA PRO A 198 5.84 -1.14 7.71
C PRO A 198 5.09 -1.62 6.46
N TYR A 199 5.53 -1.16 5.29
CA TYR A 199 5.09 -1.73 4.01
C TYR A 199 5.99 -2.92 3.63
N THR A 200 5.83 -3.49 2.43
CA THR A 200 6.64 -4.65 2.02
C THR A 200 6.91 -4.74 0.53
N PHE A 201 8.12 -5.17 0.17
CA PHE A 201 8.45 -5.70 -1.15
C PHE A 201 8.28 -7.21 -1.22
N ASP A 202 8.39 -7.91 -0.10
CA ASP A 202 8.44 -9.37 -0.05
C ASP A 202 7.06 -10.01 -0.19
N MET A 203 6.10 -9.59 0.62
CA MET A 203 4.73 -10.10 0.58
C MET A 203 3.82 -9.21 -0.28
N ASN A 204 4.34 -8.83 -1.45
CA ASN A 204 3.69 -7.95 -2.42
C ASN A 204 3.38 -8.72 -3.70
N ASP A 205 2.15 -8.63 -4.20
CA ASP A 205 1.75 -9.43 -5.37
C ASP A 205 2.49 -9.06 -6.65
N ILE A 206 2.98 -7.83 -6.80
CA ILE A 206 3.91 -7.46 -7.87
C ILE A 206 5.18 -8.30 -7.77
N THR A 207 5.82 -8.33 -6.61
CA THR A 207 7.10 -9.04 -6.45
C THR A 207 6.92 -10.53 -6.63
N VAL A 208 5.90 -11.10 -5.98
CA VAL A 208 5.69 -12.55 -5.95
C VAL A 208 5.12 -13.07 -7.27
N LEU A 209 4.05 -12.45 -7.78
CA LEU A 209 3.29 -12.96 -8.92
C LEU A 209 3.68 -12.32 -10.25
N GLY A 210 4.16 -11.07 -10.21
CA GLY A 210 4.55 -10.32 -11.42
C GLY A 210 6.02 -10.52 -11.79
N LEU A 211 6.93 -10.25 -10.84
CA LEU A 211 8.38 -10.24 -11.08
C LEU A 211 9.00 -11.63 -10.94
N ALA A 212 8.73 -12.31 -9.82
CA ALA A 212 9.20 -13.68 -9.61
C ALA A 212 8.35 -14.74 -10.34
N GLN A 213 7.19 -14.33 -10.86
CA GLN A 213 6.27 -15.16 -11.64
C GLN A 213 5.85 -16.47 -10.94
N HIS A 214 5.73 -16.45 -9.61
CA HIS A 214 5.22 -17.60 -8.87
C HIS A 214 3.72 -17.82 -9.11
N GLU A 215 3.28 -19.07 -8.90
CA GLU A 215 1.88 -19.43 -8.92
C GLU A 215 1.11 -18.79 -7.76
N GLY A 216 -0.21 -18.63 -7.90
CA GLY A 216 -1.07 -18.09 -6.85
C GLY A 216 -0.97 -18.85 -5.52
N LYS A 217 -0.77 -20.18 -5.57
CA LYS A 217 -0.57 -21.02 -4.38
C LYS A 217 0.62 -20.58 -3.53
N HIS A 218 1.70 -20.15 -4.16
CA HIS A 218 2.89 -19.70 -3.46
C HIS A 218 2.64 -18.39 -2.68
N PHE A 219 1.81 -17.49 -3.21
CA PHE A 219 1.42 -16.28 -2.47
C PHE A 219 0.67 -16.61 -1.17
N TYR A 220 -0.21 -17.61 -1.21
CA TYR A 220 -0.86 -18.13 -0.01
C TYR A 220 0.14 -18.74 0.98
N GLU A 221 0.99 -19.66 0.54
CA GLU A 221 1.97 -20.33 1.41
C GLU A 221 2.93 -19.33 2.05
N ARG A 222 3.49 -18.41 1.25
CA ARG A 222 4.37 -17.36 1.72
C ARG A 222 3.70 -16.44 2.74
N GLY A 223 2.43 -16.08 2.52
CA GLY A 223 1.66 -15.28 3.46
C GLY A 223 1.42 -16.00 4.79
N VAL A 224 1.14 -17.29 4.76
CA VAL A 224 0.99 -18.13 5.97
C VAL A 224 2.33 -18.25 6.72
N ASP A 225 3.43 -18.45 6.01
CA ASP A 225 4.77 -18.56 6.62
C ASP A 225 5.18 -17.24 7.30
N GLN A 226 5.00 -16.11 6.61
CA GLN A 226 5.27 -14.79 7.19
C GLN A 226 4.39 -14.54 8.41
N PHE A 227 3.09 -14.80 8.30
CA PHE A 227 2.17 -14.66 9.43
C PHE A 227 2.60 -15.52 10.61
N THR A 228 2.94 -16.79 10.38
CA THR A 228 3.34 -17.73 11.44
C THR A 228 4.54 -17.21 12.22
N GLN A 229 5.54 -16.66 11.52
CA GLN A 229 6.72 -16.08 12.15
C GLN A 229 6.37 -14.79 12.92
N LEU A 230 5.64 -13.86 12.30
CA LEU A 230 5.24 -12.61 12.95
C LEU A 230 4.33 -12.85 14.15
N HIS A 231 3.43 -13.83 14.10
CA HIS A 231 2.54 -14.21 15.19
C HIS A 231 3.30 -14.73 16.40
N LYS A 232 4.30 -15.60 16.17
CA LYS A 232 5.21 -16.08 17.21
C LYS A 232 5.96 -14.94 17.89
N GLU A 233 6.52 -14.02 17.12
CA GLU A 233 7.23 -12.85 17.67
C GLU A 233 6.28 -11.85 18.34
N GLY A 234 5.07 -11.75 17.80
CA GLY A 234 3.93 -10.96 18.25
C GLY A 234 3.53 -11.20 19.71
N ALA A 235 3.88 -12.37 20.24
CA ALA A 235 3.68 -12.69 21.65
C ALA A 235 4.48 -11.77 22.60
N SER A 236 5.54 -11.12 22.11
CA SER A 236 6.45 -10.28 22.91
C SER A 236 6.43 -8.80 22.54
N ARG A 237 5.97 -8.46 21.32
CA ARG A 237 5.95 -7.10 20.78
C ARG A 237 5.07 -7.03 19.54
N ALA A 238 4.44 -5.89 19.30
CA ALA A 238 3.61 -5.66 18.12
C ALA A 238 4.33 -5.97 16.80
N LYS A 239 3.59 -6.54 15.84
CA LYS A 239 4.03 -6.75 14.46
C LYS A 239 2.99 -6.24 13.48
N ILE A 240 3.43 -5.53 12.45
CA ILE A 240 2.60 -5.11 11.33
C ILE A 240 2.92 -6.00 10.13
N MET A 241 1.91 -6.64 9.57
CA MET A 241 2.02 -7.44 8.35
C MET A 241 1.29 -6.73 7.20
N ALA A 242 2.03 -6.00 6.36
CA ALA A 242 1.47 -5.42 5.15
C ALA A 242 1.22 -6.49 4.07
N ILE A 243 0.07 -6.40 3.39
CA ILE A 243 -0.26 -7.22 2.21
C ILE A 243 -0.72 -6.28 1.08
N PRO A 244 0.21 -5.88 0.20
CA PRO A 244 -0.11 -5.07 -0.96
C PRO A 244 -0.70 -5.89 -2.10
N LEU A 245 -1.77 -5.36 -2.70
CA LEU A 245 -2.54 -6.01 -3.74
C LEU A 245 -2.79 -5.08 -4.91
N HIS A 246 -2.79 -5.65 -6.11
CA HIS A 246 -3.14 -4.97 -7.35
C HIS A 246 -4.26 -5.75 -8.05
N PRO A 247 -5.38 -5.10 -8.40
CA PRO A 247 -6.54 -5.79 -8.99
C PRO A 247 -6.23 -6.59 -10.25
N TYR A 248 -5.28 -6.15 -11.08
CA TYR A 248 -4.91 -6.83 -12.32
C TYR A 248 -4.04 -8.09 -12.09
N LEU A 249 -3.47 -8.26 -10.88
CA LEU A 249 -2.70 -9.42 -10.46
C LEU A 249 -3.55 -10.37 -9.62
N SER A 250 -3.75 -10.02 -8.34
CA SER A 250 -4.42 -10.91 -7.39
C SER A 250 -5.93 -10.99 -7.62
N GLY A 251 -6.50 -10.08 -8.41
CA GLY A 251 -7.89 -10.16 -8.84
C GLY A 251 -8.13 -11.14 -10.00
N GLN A 252 -7.09 -11.71 -10.62
CA GLN A 252 -7.27 -12.75 -11.63
C GLN A 252 -7.86 -14.02 -11.00
N PRO A 253 -8.84 -14.71 -11.63
CA PRO A 253 -9.58 -15.82 -10.99
C PRO A 253 -8.68 -16.91 -10.39
N HIS A 254 -7.66 -17.34 -11.14
CA HIS A 254 -6.75 -18.41 -10.72
C HIS A 254 -5.80 -18.01 -9.57
N ARG A 255 -5.57 -16.71 -9.35
CA ARG A 255 -4.79 -16.17 -8.22
C ARG A 255 -5.71 -15.85 -7.04
N PHE A 256 -6.88 -15.31 -7.32
CA PHE A 256 -7.85 -14.87 -6.33
C PHE A 256 -8.30 -16.01 -5.40
N VAL A 257 -8.47 -17.23 -5.91
CA VAL A 257 -8.81 -18.40 -5.07
C VAL A 257 -7.78 -18.67 -3.96
N HIS A 258 -6.52 -18.26 -4.13
CA HIS A 258 -5.48 -18.38 -3.11
C HIS A 258 -5.40 -17.15 -2.21
N LEU A 259 -5.68 -15.97 -2.75
CA LEU A 259 -5.82 -14.75 -1.96
C LEU A 259 -6.95 -14.90 -0.92
N GLU A 260 -8.12 -15.36 -1.36
CA GLU A 260 -9.26 -15.61 -0.47
C GLU A 260 -8.91 -16.61 0.62
N LYS A 261 -8.20 -17.70 0.28
CA LYS A 261 -7.71 -18.68 1.27
C LYS A 261 -6.78 -18.04 2.30
N LEU A 262 -5.89 -17.13 1.88
CA LEU A 262 -4.99 -16.43 2.79
C LEU A 262 -5.78 -15.57 3.78
N TYR A 263 -6.67 -14.71 3.29
CA TYR A 263 -7.46 -13.83 4.17
C TYR A 263 -8.36 -14.61 5.13
N ARG A 264 -9.02 -15.68 4.65
CA ARG A 264 -9.80 -16.58 5.52
C ARG A 264 -8.94 -17.27 6.57
N HIS A 265 -7.72 -17.68 6.20
CA HIS A 265 -6.77 -18.26 7.14
C HIS A 265 -6.40 -17.24 8.22
N LEU A 266 -5.96 -16.03 7.84
CA LEU A 266 -5.55 -14.98 8.77
C LEU A 266 -6.68 -14.55 9.71
N ALA A 267 -7.90 -14.35 9.18
CA ALA A 267 -9.06 -13.96 9.97
C ALA A 267 -9.53 -15.03 10.97
N ALA A 268 -9.14 -16.29 10.78
CA ALA A 268 -9.45 -17.37 11.71
C ALA A 268 -8.43 -17.51 12.85
N GLN A 269 -7.31 -16.77 12.81
CA GLN A 269 -6.24 -16.90 13.82
C GLN A 269 -6.52 -16.02 15.05
N PRO A 270 -6.23 -16.52 16.27
CA PRO A 270 -6.33 -15.72 17.48
C PRO A 270 -5.25 -14.62 17.49
N GLY A 271 -5.54 -13.48 18.13
CA GLY A 271 -4.56 -12.40 18.26
C GLY A 271 -4.25 -11.69 16.95
N VAL A 272 -5.14 -11.75 15.96
CA VAL A 272 -5.03 -10.98 14.71
C VAL A 272 -6.04 -9.84 14.72
N VAL A 273 -5.58 -8.66 14.34
CA VAL A 273 -6.44 -7.50 14.07
C VAL A 273 -6.17 -7.02 12.65
N PHE A 274 -7.21 -6.61 11.93
CA PHE A 274 -7.06 -5.91 10.65
C PHE A 274 -7.17 -4.42 10.91
N MET A 275 -6.19 -3.66 10.43
CA MET A 275 -6.13 -2.22 10.63
C MET A 275 -5.79 -1.52 9.32
N THR A 276 -6.43 -0.39 9.09
CA THR A 276 -6.04 0.60 8.08
C THR A 276 -4.74 1.29 8.47
N GLY A 277 -4.11 1.99 7.54
CA GLY A 277 -2.90 2.76 7.80
C GLY A 277 -3.14 3.88 8.82
N ALA A 278 -4.26 4.60 8.73
CA ALA A 278 -4.69 5.59 9.71
C ALA A 278 -4.84 4.98 11.11
N GLU A 279 -5.48 3.82 11.25
CA GLU A 279 -5.61 3.17 12.55
C GLU A 279 -4.25 2.78 13.14
N ILE A 280 -3.32 2.29 12.31
CA ILE A 280 -1.95 1.98 12.76
C ILE A 280 -1.20 3.25 13.14
N TYR A 281 -1.35 4.33 12.38
CA TYR A 281 -0.76 5.63 12.68
C TYR A 281 -1.27 6.18 14.02
N GLU A 282 -2.60 6.24 14.21
CA GLU A 282 -3.22 6.75 15.42
C GLU A 282 -2.85 5.91 16.65
N TRP A 283 -2.84 4.58 16.51
CA TRP A 283 -2.34 3.68 17.56
C TRP A 283 -0.89 4.00 17.92
N PHE A 284 0.00 4.06 16.93
CA PHE A 284 1.42 4.28 17.17
C PHE A 284 1.72 5.62 17.83
N VAL A 285 1.03 6.69 17.41
CA VAL A 285 1.18 8.02 18.02
C VAL A 285 0.56 8.05 19.43
N GLY A 286 -0.55 7.35 19.64
CA GLY A 286 -1.23 7.22 20.93
C GLY A 286 -0.40 6.52 22.01
N GLU A 287 0.52 5.62 21.63
CA GLU A 287 1.47 4.96 22.56
C GLU A 287 2.52 5.92 23.17
N GLY A 288 2.43 7.23 22.90
CA GLY A 288 3.21 8.24 23.61
C GLY A 288 4.67 8.33 23.18
N ARG A 289 5.04 7.73 22.03
CA ARG A 289 6.35 7.98 21.41
C ARG A 289 6.34 9.39 20.81
N ALA A 290 6.65 10.39 21.63
CA ALA A 290 6.87 11.76 21.16
C ALA A 290 7.91 11.76 20.02
N ALA A 291 7.57 12.49 18.96
CA ALA A 291 8.43 12.76 17.82
C ALA A 291 9.83 13.23 18.25
#